data_AF-A0A438DY95-F1
#
_entry.id   AF-A0A438DY95-F1
#
_cell.length_a   1.000
_cell.length_b   1.000
_cell.length_c   1.000
_cell.angle_alpha   90.00
_cell.angle_beta   90.00
_cell.angle_gamma   90.00
#
_symmetry.space_group_name_H-M   'P 1'
#
loop_
_entity.id
_entity.type
_entity.pdbx_description
1 polymer ?
#
loop_
_entity_poly.entity_id
_entity_poly.type
_entity_poly.pdbx_seq_one_letter_code
_entity_poly.pdbx_strand_id
1 'polypeptide(L)'
;MDAPVLLLLLALILSSPLPSSTLDSLSQGSSLSVGKPEQVLISQSRIFSAGFYPVGDNAYCLAMWFTKPSYDGKHTVVWMANRNQPVNGNFSKLSLLKNGDLILTDAGRFIVWATKTVGISPVRLHLFK
;
A
#
# COMPACT_ATOMS: atom_id res chain seq x y z
N MET A 1 -40.09 14.34 10.50
CA MET A 1 -39.20 14.14 9.34
C MET A 1 -39.86 13.10 8.47
N ASP A 2 -40.21 13.46 7.25
CA ASP A 2 -40.95 12.57 6.36
C ASP A 2 -40.05 11.44 5.83
N ALA A 3 -40.63 10.26 5.60
CA ALA A 3 -39.94 9.08 5.06
C ALA A 3 -39.02 9.37 3.84
N PRO A 4 -39.37 10.22 2.85
CA PRO A 4 -38.46 10.55 1.75
C PRO A 4 -37.20 11.32 2.18
N VAL A 5 -37.29 12.17 3.20
CA VAL A 5 -36.14 12.89 3.75
C VAL A 5 -35.19 11.91 4.43
N LEU A 6 -35.72 10.93 5.17
CA LEU A 6 -34.92 9.88 5.80
C LEU A 6 -34.23 8.99 4.76
N LEU A 7 -34.93 8.63 3.68
CA LEU A 7 -34.38 7.84 2.58
C LEU A 7 -33.25 8.57 1.85
N LEU A 8 -33.41 9.88 1.62
CA LEU A 8 -32.41 10.74 0.99
C LEU A 8 -31.14 10.85 1.86
N LEU A 9 -31.31 11.05 3.18
CA LEU A 9 -30.20 11.09 4.13
C LEU A 9 -29.46 9.75 4.18
N LEU A 10 -30.17 8.63 4.14
CA LEU A 10 -29.58 7.30 4.10
C LEU A 10 -28.77 7.10 2.80
N ALA A 11 -29.32 7.49 1.65
CA ALA A 11 -28.62 7.43 0.37
C ALA A 11 -27.34 8.29 0.34
N LEU A 12 -27.37 9.48 0.97
CA LEU A 12 -26.19 10.35 1.14
C LEU A 12 -25.11 9.72 2.01
N ILE A 13 -25.49 8.98 3.06
CA ILE A 13 -24.54 8.28 3.93
C ILE A 13 -23.91 7.08 3.19
N LEU A 14 -24.71 6.29 2.46
CA LEU A 14 -24.21 5.14 1.69
C LEU A 14 -23.38 5.53 0.47
N SER A 15 -23.58 6.74 -0.08
CA SER A 15 -22.80 7.25 -1.22
C SER A 15 -21.49 7.93 -0.79
N SER A 16 -21.25 8.09 0.52
CA SER A 16 -19.97 8.60 0.99
C SER A 16 -18.86 7.58 0.65
N PRO A 17 -17.81 7.98 -0.08
CA PRO A 17 -16.69 7.07 -0.35
C PRO A 17 -16.05 6.67 0.98
N LEU A 18 -15.76 5.38 1.15
CA LEU A 18 -15.00 4.91 2.31
C LEU A 18 -13.69 5.71 2.41
N PRO A 19 -13.26 6.10 3.62
CA PRO A 19 -11.99 6.79 3.79
C PRO A 19 -10.87 5.90 3.23
N SER A 20 -10.18 6.39 2.19
CA SER A 20 -8.94 5.77 1.72
C SER A 20 -7.90 5.92 2.82
N SER A 21 -7.48 4.81 3.42
CA SER A 21 -6.49 4.83 4.49
C SER A 21 -5.09 5.02 3.93
N THR A 22 -4.74 6.25 3.58
CA THR A 22 -3.38 6.60 3.18
C THR A 22 -2.47 6.66 4.39
N LEU A 23 -1.27 6.09 4.30
CA LEU A 23 -0.29 6.07 5.37
C LEU A 23 0.85 7.04 5.06
N ASP A 24 1.13 7.97 5.98
CA ASP A 24 2.32 8.82 5.87
C ASP A 24 3.62 8.05 6.19
N SER A 25 3.48 6.93 6.89
CA SER A 25 4.59 6.10 7.32
C SER A 25 4.14 4.71 7.78
N LEU A 26 5.07 3.75 7.76
CA LEU A 26 4.88 2.42 8.33
C LEU A 26 5.73 2.29 9.60
N SER A 27 5.06 2.08 10.73
CA SER A 27 5.71 1.90 12.03
C SER A 27 6.35 0.53 12.16
N GLN A 28 7.40 0.43 12.98
CA GLN A 28 8.01 -0.83 13.38
C GLN A 28 6.97 -1.84 13.90
N GLY A 29 7.14 -3.11 13.53
CA GLY A 29 6.21 -4.20 13.84
C GLY A 29 4.93 -4.19 13.00
N SER A 30 4.75 -3.21 12.10
CA SER A 30 3.56 -3.09 11.24
C SER A 30 3.82 -3.65 9.85
N SER A 31 2.74 -3.86 9.09
CA SER A 31 2.82 -4.34 7.71
C SER A 31 1.78 -3.71 6.79
N LEU A 32 2.08 -3.69 5.51
CA LEU A 32 1.12 -3.50 4.42
C LEU A 32 0.75 -4.88 3.87
N SER A 33 -0.52 -5.10 3.56
CA SER A 33 -1.01 -6.37 3.02
C SER A 33 -1.56 -6.19 1.62
N VAL A 34 -1.25 -7.11 0.70
CA VAL A 34 -1.73 -7.04 -0.69
C VAL A 34 -3.26 -7.02 -0.78
N GLY A 35 -3.95 -7.73 0.14
CA GLY A 35 -5.41 -7.73 0.24
C GLY A 35 -6.04 -6.45 0.81
N LYS A 36 -5.25 -5.39 1.02
CA LYS A 36 -5.69 -4.07 1.47
C LYS A 36 -5.13 -3.00 0.53
N PRO A 37 -5.63 -2.91 -0.72
CA PRO A 37 -5.07 -2.04 -1.76
C PRO A 37 -5.13 -0.55 -1.40
N GLU A 38 -6.00 -0.17 -0.48
CA GLU A 38 -6.09 1.18 0.08
C GLU A 38 -4.90 1.54 0.98
N GLN A 39 -4.15 0.55 1.49
CA GLN A 39 -2.98 0.77 2.33
C GLN A 39 -1.73 1.11 1.49
N VAL A 40 -1.63 2.38 1.13
CA VAL A 40 -0.50 2.92 0.37
C VAL A 40 0.26 3.96 1.20
N LEU A 41 1.59 3.93 1.08
CA LEU A 41 2.45 4.99 1.60
C LEU A 41 2.41 6.18 0.66
N ILE A 42 2.24 7.39 1.19
CA ILE A 42 2.26 8.63 0.40
C ILE A 42 3.36 9.54 0.91
N SER A 43 4.14 10.08 -0.03
CA SER A 43 5.18 11.07 0.28
C SER A 43 4.55 12.35 0.83
N GLN A 44 5.26 13.07 1.71
CA GLN A 44 4.77 14.35 2.24
C GLN A 44 4.45 15.37 1.14
N SER A 45 5.20 15.34 0.04
CA SER A 45 4.97 16.18 -1.14
C SER A 45 3.80 15.74 -2.00
N ARG A 46 3.23 14.55 -1.74
CA ARG A 46 2.16 13.90 -2.53
C ARG A 46 2.51 13.72 -4.01
N ILE A 47 3.80 13.64 -4.33
CA ILE A 47 4.29 13.36 -5.68
C ILE A 47 4.34 11.86 -5.91
N PHE A 48 4.83 11.12 -4.93
CA PHE A 48 4.97 9.67 -4.99
C PHE A 48 4.06 8.96 -4.00
N SER A 49 3.55 7.82 -4.45
CA SER A 49 2.88 6.79 -3.65
C SER A 49 3.62 5.46 -3.79
N ALA A 50 3.59 4.62 -2.76
CA ALA A 50 4.21 3.30 -2.78
C ALA A 50 3.35 2.25 -2.08
N GLY A 51 3.40 1.01 -2.57
CA GLY A 51 2.58 -0.09 -2.07
C GLY A 51 2.55 -1.27 -3.05
N PHE A 52 1.60 -2.17 -2.86
CA PHE A 52 1.38 -3.28 -3.80
C PHE A 52 0.74 -2.77 -5.09
N TYR A 53 1.37 -3.06 -6.22
CA TYR A 53 0.91 -2.68 -7.55
C TYR A 53 0.67 -3.95 -8.40
N PRO A 54 -0.49 -4.09 -9.05
CA PRO A 54 -0.79 -5.26 -9.88
C PRO A 54 0.06 -5.24 -11.15
N VAL A 55 0.70 -6.36 -11.45
CA VAL A 55 1.54 -6.54 -12.66
C VAL A 55 1.04 -7.67 -13.56
N GLY A 56 -0.06 -8.32 -13.18
CA GLY A 56 -0.73 -9.38 -13.93
C GLY A 56 -1.83 -10.02 -13.10
N ASP A 57 -2.34 -11.14 -13.58
CA ASP A 57 -3.39 -11.89 -12.88
C ASP A 57 -2.84 -12.51 -11.60
N ASN A 58 -3.39 -12.08 -10.46
CA ASN A 58 -2.96 -12.52 -9.13
C ASN A 58 -1.44 -12.34 -8.88
N ALA A 59 -0.81 -11.37 -9.55
CA ALA A 59 0.62 -11.10 -9.50
C ALA A 59 0.90 -9.63 -9.16
N TYR A 60 1.68 -9.39 -8.11
CA TYR A 60 1.90 -8.05 -7.54
C TYR A 60 3.38 -7.76 -7.28
N CYS A 61 3.76 -6.50 -7.46
CA CYS A 61 5.06 -5.98 -7.07
C CYS A 61 4.90 -4.89 -6.01
N LEU A 62 5.85 -4.80 -5.08
CA LEU A 62 6.05 -3.59 -4.31
C LEU A 62 6.63 -2.53 -5.25
N ALA A 63 5.89 -1.44 -5.45
CA ALA A 63 6.23 -0.41 -6.41
C ALA A 63 6.13 0.98 -5.80
N MET A 64 6.74 1.94 -6.51
CA MET A 64 6.56 3.36 -6.32
C MET A 64 6.07 3.97 -7.63
N TRP A 65 5.11 4.87 -7.55
CA TRP A 65 4.47 5.50 -8.71
C TRP A 65 4.12 6.96 -8.42
N PHE A 66 3.86 7.73 -9.47
CA PHE A 66 3.32 9.09 -9.32
C PHE A 66 1.91 9.05 -8.76
N THR A 67 1.67 9.77 -7.67
CA THR A 67 0.36 9.86 -7.00
C THR A 67 -0.72 10.39 -7.94
N LYS A 68 -0.37 11.31 -8.85
CA LYS A 68 -1.29 11.79 -9.88
C LYS A 68 -1.32 10.79 -11.06
N PRO A 69 -2.50 10.33 -11.51
CA PRO A 69 -2.59 9.46 -12.69
C PRO A 69 -2.25 10.23 -13.98
N SER A 70 -1.82 9.49 -15.00
CA SER A 70 -1.70 9.97 -16.38
C SER A 70 -3.07 10.16 -17.03
N TYR A 71 -3.07 10.68 -18.27
CA TYR A 71 -4.28 11.01 -19.02
C TYR A 71 -5.19 9.80 -19.28
N ASP A 72 -4.64 8.58 -19.25
CA ASP A 72 -5.35 7.31 -19.42
C ASP A 72 -5.91 6.75 -18.09
N GLY A 73 -5.78 7.49 -16.99
CA GLY A 73 -6.25 7.10 -15.66
C GLY A 73 -5.32 6.14 -14.92
N LYS A 74 -4.20 5.72 -15.52
CA LYS A 74 -3.22 4.83 -14.88
C LYS A 74 -2.18 5.62 -14.11
N HIS A 75 -1.57 5.01 -13.10
CA HIS A 75 -0.40 5.60 -12.45
C HIS A 75 0.88 5.18 -13.17
N THR A 76 1.76 6.15 -13.42
CA THR A 76 3.09 5.89 -13.98
C THR A 76 4.01 5.35 -12.87
N VAL A 77 4.42 4.09 -13.02
CA VAL A 77 5.36 3.41 -12.10
C VAL A 77 6.79 3.86 -12.39
N VAL A 78 7.53 4.23 -11.35
CA VAL A 78 8.92 4.71 -11.45
C VAL A 78 9.94 3.72 -10.89
N TRP A 79 9.51 2.79 -10.03
CA TRP A 79 10.38 1.78 -9.43
C TRP A 79 9.59 0.56 -8.94
N MET A 80 10.23 -0.62 -8.93
CA MET A 80 9.70 -1.86 -8.35
C MET A 80 10.79 -2.67 -7.65
N ALA A 81 10.49 -3.18 -6.44
CA ALA A 81 11.44 -3.95 -5.62
C ALA A 81 11.66 -5.37 -6.17
N ASN A 82 10.56 -6.07 -6.46
CA ASN A 82 10.53 -7.49 -6.77
C ASN A 82 10.11 -7.78 -8.21
N ARG A 83 10.52 -6.93 -9.16
CA ARG A 83 10.10 -7.01 -10.58
C ARG A 83 10.32 -8.37 -11.26
N ASN A 84 11.35 -9.11 -10.83
CA ASN A 84 11.70 -10.42 -11.39
C ASN A 84 10.97 -11.57 -10.70
N GLN A 85 10.33 -11.30 -9.55
CA GLN A 85 9.64 -12.29 -8.74
C GLN A 85 8.37 -11.66 -8.11
N PRO A 86 7.30 -11.45 -8.90
CA PRO A 86 6.02 -11.00 -8.38
C PRO A 86 5.49 -11.92 -7.27
N VAL A 87 4.74 -11.36 -6.33
CA VAL A 87 4.09 -12.11 -5.24
C VAL A 87 2.61 -12.30 -5.51
N ASN A 88 2.02 -13.27 -4.82
CA ASN A 88 0.61 -13.61 -4.90
C ASN A 88 -0.28 -12.43 -4.45
N GLY A 89 -1.44 -12.28 -5.08
CA GLY A 89 -2.47 -11.29 -4.72
C GLY A 89 -3.18 -11.53 -3.39
N ASN A 90 -2.90 -12.67 -2.73
CA ASN A 90 -3.40 -12.99 -1.40
C ASN A 90 -2.26 -13.29 -0.43
N PHE A 91 -2.45 -12.96 0.85
CA PHE A 91 -1.57 -13.27 1.97
C PHE A 91 -0.13 -12.71 1.92
N SER A 92 0.27 -12.06 0.83
CA SER A 92 1.55 -11.37 0.69
C SER A 92 1.60 -10.06 1.48
N LYS A 93 2.77 -9.74 2.06
CA LYS A 93 2.94 -8.61 2.97
C LYS A 93 4.31 -7.96 2.88
N LEU A 94 4.33 -6.63 2.96
CA LEU A 94 5.53 -5.85 3.27
C LEU A 94 5.53 -5.58 4.77
N SER A 95 6.53 -6.06 5.51
CA SER A 95 6.58 -5.95 6.96
C SER A 95 7.84 -5.23 7.41
N LEU A 96 7.69 -4.19 8.24
CA LEU A 96 8.81 -3.59 8.95
C LEU A 96 8.96 -4.30 10.28
N LEU A 97 9.95 -5.19 10.38
CA LEU A 97 10.16 -6.04 11.55
C LEU A 97 10.66 -5.25 12.76
N LYS A 98 10.50 -5.83 13.96
CA LYS A 98 10.99 -5.24 15.22
C LYS A 98 12.51 -5.09 15.29
N ASN A 99 13.25 -5.81 14.46
CA ASN A 99 14.70 -5.66 14.34
C ASN A 99 15.10 -4.64 13.26
N GLY A 100 14.14 -3.91 12.69
CA GLY A 100 14.36 -2.85 11.70
C GLY A 100 14.54 -3.31 10.25
N ASP A 101 14.47 -4.62 9.98
CA ASP A 101 14.50 -5.13 8.62
C ASP A 101 13.14 -4.94 7.93
N LEU A 102 13.16 -4.50 6.67
CA LEU A 102 11.97 -4.37 5.84
C LEU A 102 11.92 -5.56 4.90
N ILE A 103 10.95 -6.45 5.09
CA ILE A 103 10.84 -7.71 4.35
C ILE A 103 9.56 -7.77 3.53
N LEU A 104 9.66 -8.34 2.33
CA LEU A 104 8.52 -8.72 1.50
C LEU A 104 8.36 -10.24 1.54
N THR A 105 7.21 -10.70 2.02
CA THR A 105 6.85 -12.13 2.06
C THR A 105 5.72 -12.44 1.11
N ASP A 106 5.83 -13.56 0.40
CA ASP A 106 4.76 -14.11 -0.44
C ASP A 106 3.74 -14.93 0.38
N ALA A 107 2.63 -15.36 -0.25
CA ALA A 107 1.63 -16.25 0.33
C ALA A 107 2.21 -17.51 0.98
N GLY A 108 3.28 -18.08 0.40
CA GLY A 108 4.00 -19.22 0.96
C GLY A 108 4.81 -18.93 2.23
N ARG A 109 4.81 -17.68 2.72
CA ARG A 109 5.60 -17.17 3.86
C ARG A 109 7.11 -17.16 3.62
N PHE A 110 7.56 -17.34 2.38
CA PHE A 110 8.96 -17.16 2.01
C PHE A 110 9.28 -15.68 1.79
N ILE A 111 10.50 -15.27 2.13
CA ILE A 111 10.99 -13.90 1.91
C ILE A 111 11.44 -13.78 0.45
N VAL A 112 10.80 -12.89 -0.29
CA VAL A 112 11.10 -12.60 -1.71
C VAL A 112 12.10 -11.45 -1.83
N TRP A 113 12.06 -10.49 -0.91
CA TRP A 113 12.96 -9.34 -0.88
C TRP A 113 13.15 -8.83 0.54
N ALA A 114 14.32 -8.26 0.84
CA ALA A 114 14.64 -7.64 2.13
C ALA A 114 15.69 -6.55 2.00
N THR A 115 15.65 -5.54 2.87
CA THR A 115 16.69 -4.48 2.94
C THR A 115 17.93 -4.92 3.70
N LYS A 116 17.82 -5.89 4.63
CA LYS A 116 18.88 -6.33 5.55
C LYS A 116 19.42 -5.21 6.43
N THR A 117 18.56 -4.25 6.78
CA THR A 117 18.89 -3.08 7.61
C THR A 117 18.62 -3.36 9.10
N VAL A 118 19.21 -4.44 9.62
CA VAL A 118 18.97 -4.87 10.99
C VAL A 118 19.61 -3.90 11.98
N GLY A 119 18.84 -3.45 12.98
CA GLY A 119 19.27 -2.50 13.99
C GLY A 119 18.43 -2.56 15.26
N ILE A 120 18.96 -1.99 16.34
CA ILE A 120 18.36 -2.02 17.68
C ILE A 120 17.50 -0.78 17.98
N SER A 121 17.60 0.25 17.14
CA SER A 121 16.84 1.50 17.31
C SER A 121 15.42 1.36 16.76
N PRO A 122 14.43 2.05 17.35
CA PRO A 122 13.11 2.18 16.73
C PRO A 122 13.24 2.80 15.33
N VAL A 123 12.58 2.19 14.36
CA VAL A 123 12.58 2.68 12.97
C VAL A 123 11.18 2.87 12.45
N ARG A 124 11.07 3.74 11.45
CA ARG A 124 9.83 4.01 10.73
C ARG A 124 10.16 4.18 9.26
N LEU A 125 9.36 3.55 8.40
CA LEU A 125 9.50 3.69 6.97
C LEU A 125 8.71 4.92 6.51
N HIS A 126 9.41 5.83 5.83
CA HIS A 126 8.84 7.03 5.21
C HIS A 126 9.12 7.02 3.72
N LEU A 127 8.17 7.55 2.94
CA LEU A 127 8.40 7.83 1.53
C LEU A 127 8.88 9.28 1.41
N PHE A 128 10.17 9.45 1.13
CA PHE A 128 10.76 10.78 0.91
C PHE A 128 10.47 11.28 -0.52
N LYS A 129 10.61 12.59 -0.70
CA LYS A 129 10.39 13.28 -1.98
C LYS A 129 11.32 12.78 -3.08
#